data_AF-A0A353BKF6-F1
#
_entry.id   AF-A0A353BKF6-F1
#
_cell.length_a   1.000
_cell.length_b   1.000
_cell.length_c   1.000
_cell.angle_alpha   90.00
_cell.angle_beta   90.00
_cell.angle_gamma   90.00
#
_symmetry.space_group_name_H-M   'P 1'
#
loop_
_entity.id
_entity.type
_entity.pdbx_description
1 polymer ?
#
loop_
_entity_poly.entity_id
_entity_poly.type
_entity_poly.pdbx_seq_one_letter_code
_entity_poly.pdbx_strand_id
1 'polypeptide(L)'
;MISPDEPDRIIAARRGSPLVLGLGEGENFLASDAAALVEHTRQVVYLNDDEVAVVTREGYVTKTIHDQEVEKEVEELTFSLEQIEKGGYRHFMLKEIHE
;
A
#
# COMPACT_ATOMS: atom_id res chain seq x y z
N MET A 1 -9.18 -10.28 0.05
CA MET A 1 -9.78 -11.61 -0.17
C MET A 1 -9.11 -12.24 -1.37
N ILE A 2 -8.91 -13.56 -1.33
CA ILE A 2 -8.31 -14.34 -2.42
C ILE A 2 -9.25 -15.51 -2.67
N SER A 3 -9.53 -15.82 -3.94
CA SER A 3 -10.31 -16.99 -4.34
C SER A 3 -9.38 -18.06 -4.90
N PRO A 4 -9.54 -19.35 -4.54
CA PRO A 4 -8.80 -20.44 -5.18
C PRO A 4 -9.03 -20.53 -6.69
N ASP A 5 -10.19 -20.07 -7.16
CA ASP A 5 -10.58 -20.10 -8.58
C ASP A 5 -9.93 -18.96 -9.38
N GLU A 6 -9.51 -17.88 -8.71
CA GLU A 6 -8.85 -16.72 -9.32
C GLU A 6 -7.60 -16.34 -8.49
N PRO A 7 -6.53 -17.17 -8.51
CA PRO A 7 -5.36 -16.96 -7.65
C PRO A 7 -4.56 -15.70 -8.00
N ASP A 8 -4.65 -15.23 -9.25
CA ASP A 8 -3.96 -14.02 -9.73
C ASP A 8 -4.72 -12.73 -9.42
N ARG A 9 -5.81 -12.81 -8.64
CA ARG A 9 -6.69 -11.69 -8.32
C ARG A 9 -6.89 -11.52 -6.83
N ILE A 10 -6.69 -10.31 -6.36
CA ILE A 10 -6.92 -9.92 -4.97
C ILE A 10 -7.98 -8.82 -4.92
N ILE A 11 -8.95 -8.99 -4.02
CA ILE A 11 -9.93 -7.94 -3.72
C ILE A 11 -9.56 -7.30 -2.37
N ALA A 12 -9.23 -6.02 -2.41
CA ALA A 12 -8.92 -5.20 -1.25
C ALA A 12 -10.10 -4.27 -0.99
N ALA A 13 -10.61 -4.20 0.24
CA ALA A 13 -11.71 -3.30 0.60
C ALA A 13 -11.32 -2.55 1.88
N ARG A 14 -11.58 -1.25 1.90
CA ARG A 14 -11.24 -0.40 3.03
C ARG A 14 -12.48 0.13 3.72
N ARG A 15 -12.49 0.04 5.05
CA ARG A 15 -13.45 0.73 5.91
C ARG A 15 -12.85 0.92 7.31
N GLY A 16 -12.36 2.13 7.61
CA GLY A 16 -11.77 2.50 8.89
C GLY A 16 -10.25 2.39 8.92
N SER A 17 -9.69 1.18 8.78
CA SER A 17 -8.23 0.99 8.83
C SER A 17 -7.56 1.43 7.52
N PRO A 18 -6.36 2.07 7.57
CA PRO A 18 -5.62 2.43 6.37
C PRO A 18 -5.31 1.21 5.51
N LEU A 19 -5.36 1.40 4.19
CA LEU A 19 -4.99 0.40 3.20
C LEU A 19 -4.30 1.09 2.04
N VAL A 20 -3.10 0.59 1.72
CA VAL A 20 -2.19 1.15 0.72
C VAL A 20 -1.88 0.06 -0.31
N LEU A 21 -1.99 0.42 -1.58
CA LEU A 21 -1.58 -0.39 -2.71
C LEU A 21 -0.22 0.12 -3.21
N GLY A 22 0.80 -0.74 -3.22
CA GLY A 22 2.09 -0.46 -3.83
C GLY A 22 2.14 -0.97 -5.27
N LEU A 23 2.64 -0.15 -6.19
CA LEU A 23 2.74 -0.43 -7.61
C LEU A 23 4.18 -0.81 -7.99
N GLY A 24 4.40 -2.07 -8.38
CA GLY A 24 5.70 -2.57 -8.84
C GLY A 24 5.72 -2.82 -10.35
N GLU A 25 6.85 -3.33 -10.85
CA GLU A 25 6.97 -3.74 -12.25
C GLU A 25 6.52 -5.20 -12.41
N GLY A 26 5.27 -5.40 -12.86
CA GLY A 26 4.72 -6.75 -13.02
C GLY A 26 4.41 -7.44 -11.69
N GLU A 27 4.22 -6.66 -10.63
CA GLU A 27 3.72 -7.10 -9.33
C GLU A 27 3.06 -5.92 -8.60
N ASN A 28 2.13 -6.22 -7.69
CA ASN A 28 1.46 -5.22 -6.86
C ASN A 28 1.38 -5.73 -5.42
N PHE A 29 1.44 -4.79 -4.47
CA PHE A 29 1.53 -5.08 -3.03
C PHE A 29 0.38 -4.43 -2.27
N LEU A 30 -0.09 -5.08 -1.20
CA LEU A 30 -1.09 -4.48 -0.30
C LEU A 30 -0.55 -4.47 1.13
N ALA A 31 -0.63 -3.31 1.77
CA ALA A 31 -0.21 -3.13 3.15
C ALA A 31 -1.13 -2.17 3.90
N SER A 32 -1.16 -2.25 5.23
CA SER A 32 -1.83 -1.25 6.08
C SER A 32 -1.01 0.03 6.25
N ASP A 33 0.28 -0.02 5.91
CA ASP A 33 1.24 1.09 6.08
C ASP A 33 2.18 1.13 4.86
N ALA A 34 2.42 2.32 4.33
CA ALA A 34 3.33 2.55 3.21
C ALA A 34 4.80 2.24 3.56
N ALA A 35 5.21 2.33 4.82
CA ALA A 35 6.58 2.02 5.23
C ALA A 35 6.96 0.57 4.93
N ALA A 36 6.00 -0.36 4.99
CA ALA A 36 6.21 -1.76 4.63
C ALA A 36 6.44 -1.99 3.13
N LEU A 37 6.17 -0.99 2.30
CA LEU A 37 6.27 -1.08 0.85
C LEU A 37 7.56 -0.47 0.29
N VAL A 38 8.27 0.37 1.07
CA VAL A 38 9.44 1.13 0.57
C VAL A 38 10.57 0.24 0.04
N GLU A 39 10.74 -0.96 0.58
CA GLU A 39 11.74 -1.93 0.08
C GLU A 39 11.37 -2.52 -1.29
N HIS A 40 10.10 -2.46 -1.67
CA HIS A 40 9.56 -3.07 -2.89
C HIS A 40 9.19 -2.04 -3.97
N THR A 41 8.63 -0.90 -3.56
CA THR A 41 8.23 0.17 -4.48
C THR A 41 8.12 1.52 -3.76
N ARG A 42 8.29 2.60 -4.52
CA ARG A 42 8.03 3.98 -4.07
C ARG A 42 6.71 4.52 -4.57
N GLN A 43 6.02 3.84 -5.48
CA GLN A 43 4.76 4.31 -6.06
C GLN A 43 3.60 3.65 -5.31
N VAL A 44 2.74 4.46 -4.70
CA VAL A 44 1.62 3.96 -3.91
C VAL A 44 0.31 4.64 -4.25
N VAL A 45 -0.78 3.96 -3.92
CA VAL A 45 -2.15 4.44 -4.04
C VAL A 45 -2.87 4.18 -2.72
N TYR A 46 -3.44 5.23 -2.14
CA TYR A 46 -4.23 5.11 -0.91
C TYR A 46 -5.71 4.88 -1.23
N LEU A 47 -6.29 3.79 -0.76
CA LEU A 47 -7.74 3.62 -0.82
C LEU A 47 -8.41 4.53 0.21
N ASN A 48 -9.60 5.04 -0.10
CA ASN A 48 -10.46 5.69 0.90
C ASN A 48 -11.43 4.70 1.52
N ASP A 49 -12.13 5.13 2.57
CA ASP A 49 -13.23 4.36 3.13
C ASP A 49 -14.34 4.15 2.10
N ASP A 50 -14.94 2.96 2.15
CA ASP A 50 -15.97 2.49 1.22
C ASP A 50 -15.49 2.37 -0.25
N GLU A 51 -14.18 2.26 -0.45
CA GLU A 51 -13.55 1.86 -1.72
C GLU A 51 -13.09 0.39 -1.70
N VAL A 52 -13.09 -0.20 -2.90
CA VAL A 52 -12.64 -1.55 -3.21
C VAL A 52 -11.64 -1.47 -4.36
N ALA A 53 -10.46 -2.06 -4.18
CA ALA A 53 -9.50 -2.30 -5.23
C ALA A 53 -9.57 -3.76 -5.71
N VAL A 54 -9.66 -3.92 -7.02
CA VAL A 54 -9.42 -5.18 -7.71
C VAL A 54 -7.99 -5.14 -8.21
N VAL A 55 -7.13 -5.98 -7.65
CA VAL A 55 -5.69 -5.98 -7.92
C VAL A 55 -5.32 -7.28 -8.60
N THR A 56 -4.51 -7.17 -9.65
CA THR A 56 -3.87 -8.29 -10.34
C THR A 56 -2.37 -8.02 -10.42
N ARG A 57 -1.63 -8.94 -11.01
CA ARG A 57 -0.20 -8.75 -11.26
C ARG A 57 0.08 -7.59 -12.24
N GLU A 58 -0.81 -7.37 -13.20
CA GLU A 58 -0.60 -6.43 -14.31
C GLU A 58 -1.12 -5.03 -14.01
N GLY A 59 -1.98 -4.89 -12.99
CA GLY A 59 -2.57 -3.60 -12.65
C GLY A 59 -3.69 -3.71 -11.63
N TYR A 60 -4.40 -2.60 -11.47
CA TYR A 60 -5.52 -2.49 -10.54
C TYR A 60 -6.65 -1.63 -11.10
N VAL A 61 -7.84 -1.81 -10.54
CA VAL A 61 -8.98 -0.91 -10.72
C VAL A 61 -9.59 -0.63 -9.36
N THR A 62 -9.99 0.60 -9.12
CA THR A 62 -10.64 1.03 -7.87
C THR A 62 -12.08 1.43 -8.11
N LYS A 63 -12.96 1.03 -7.19
CA LYS A 63 -14.38 1.32 -7.25
C LYS A 63 -14.93 1.64 -5.87
N THR A 64 -16.03 2.36 -5.79
CA THR A 64 -16.81 2.49 -4.55
C THR A 64 -17.64 1.24 -4.30
N ILE A 65 -18.17 1.08 -3.09
CA ILE A 65 -19.19 0.06 -2.76
C ILE A 65 -20.47 0.14 -3.61
N HIS A 66 -20.67 1.23 -4.36
CA HIS A 66 -21.79 1.44 -5.28
C HIS A 66 -21.43 1.11 -6.74
N ASP A 67 -20.32 0.41 -6.97
CA ASP A 67 -19.82 0.01 -8.30
C ASP A 67 -19.51 1.19 -9.24
N GLN A 68 -19.10 2.32 -8.65
CA GLN A 68 -18.60 3.47 -9.42
C GLN A 68 -17.08 3.42 -9.45
N GLU A 69 -16.49 3.46 -10.64
CA GLU A 69 -15.03 3.53 -10.80
C GLU A 69 -14.49 4.85 -10.24
N VAL A 70 -13.37 4.76 -9.54
CA VAL A 70 -12.69 5.88 -8.90
C VAL A 70 -11.27 5.92 -9.43
N GLU A 71 -10.90 6.99 -10.11
CA GLU A 71 -9.51 7.25 -10.46
C GLU A 71 -8.73 7.65 -9.22
N LYS A 72 -7.51 7.12 -9.09
CA LYS A 72 -6.65 7.36 -7.94
C LYS A 72 -5.35 7.97 -8.41
N GLU A 73 -4.88 8.97 -7.67
CA GLU A 73 -3.55 9.52 -7.88
C GLU A 73 -2.50 8.54 -7.34
N VAL A 74 -1.44 8.37 -8.11
CA VAL A 74 -0.26 7.63 -7.67
C VAL A 74 0.66 8.61 -6.96
N GLU A 75 0.98 8.30 -5.71
CA GLU A 75 1.86 9.10 -4.86
C GLU A 75 3.25 8.44 -4.79
N GLU A 76 4.30 9.26 -4.83
CA GLU A 76 5.67 8.80 -4.61
C GLU A 76 6.05 8.95 -3.13
N LEU A 77 6.48 7.84 -2.51
CA LEU A 77 7.02 7.85 -1.15
C LEU A 77 8.36 8.58 -1.12
N THR A 78 8.42 9.68 -0.38
CA THR A 78 9.59 10.56 -0.30
C THR A 78 10.57 10.22 0.82
N PHE A 79 10.16 9.39 1.79
CA PHE A 79 11.00 9.03 2.93
C PHE A 79 11.98 7.88 2.60
N SER A 80 13.22 7.96 3.09
CA SER A 80 14.27 6.97 2.81
C SER A 80 14.20 5.79 3.79
N LEU A 81 14.73 4.62 3.37
CA LEU A 81 14.86 3.43 4.23
C LEU A 81 15.58 3.73 5.54
N GLU A 82 16.60 4.58 5.51
CA GLU A 82 17.36 5.03 6.69
C GLU A 82 16.48 5.77 7.72
N GLN A 83 15.42 6.45 7.28
CA GLN A 83 14.45 7.10 8.17
C GLN A 83 13.57 6.06 8.89
N ILE A 84 13.32 4.91 8.28
CA ILE A 84 12.49 3.83 8.84
C ILE A 84 13.33 2.87 9.70
N GLU A 85 14.62 2.74 9.43
CA GLU A 85 15.51 1.87 10.19
C GLU A 85 16.02 2.51 11.49
N LYS A 86 16.51 1.67 12.42
CA LYS A 86 17.06 2.13 13.72
C LYS A 86 18.31 3.01 13.58
N GLY A 87 18.90 3.16 12.39
CA GLY A 87 20.04 4.05 12.13
C GLY A 87 21.26 3.79 13.04
N GLY A 88 21.47 2.54 13.50
CA GLY A 88 22.54 2.19 14.43
C GLY A 88 22.21 2.36 15.93
N TYR A 89 21.02 2.86 16.29
CA TYR A 89 20.56 2.95 17.69
C TYR A 89 19.99 1.61 18.18
N ARG A 90 20.14 1.35 19.48
CA ARG A 90 19.64 0.11 20.10
C ARG A 90 18.10 0.02 20.11
N HIS A 91 17.41 1.17 20.17
CA HIS A 91 15.94 1.27 20.22
C HIS A 91 15.44 2.44 19.35
N PHE A 92 14.25 2.31 18.74
CA PHE A 92 13.62 3.37 17.93
C PHE A 92 13.34 4.64 18.73
N MET A 93 12.81 4.50 19.96
CA MET A 93 12.56 5.63 20.86
C MET A 93 13.82 6.47 21.13
N LEU A 94 15.01 5.86 21.14
CA LEU A 94 16.28 6.57 21.32
C LEU A 94 16.65 7.41 20.09
N LYS A 95 16.37 6.93 18.87
CA LYS A 95 16.57 7.69 17.64
C LYS A 95 15.67 8.94 17.63
N GLU A 96 14.37 8.79 17.91
CA GLU A 96 13.39 9.91 17.88
C GLU A 96 13.68 11.04 18.88
N ILE A 97 14.37 10.77 19.99
CA ILE A 97 14.78 11.81 20.95
C ILE A 97 15.97 12.64 20.45
N HIS A 98 16.80 12.06 19.58
CA HIS A 98 18.06 12.64 19.10
C HIS A 98 17.98 13.24 17.69
N GLU A 99 16.86 13.03 16.99
CA GLU A 99 16.50 13.67 15.73
C GLU A 99 15.79 15.01 15.98
#